data_AF-A0A7V1D7V0-F1
#
_entry.id   AF-A0A7V1D7V0-F1
#
_cell.length_a   1.000
_cell.length_b   1.000
_cell.length_c   1.000
_cell.angle_alpha   90.00
_cell.angle_beta   90.00
_cell.angle_gamma   90.00
#
_symmetry.space_group_name_H-M   'P 1'
#
loop_
_entity.id
_entity.type
_entity.pdbx_description
1 polymer ?
#
loop_
_entity_poly.entity_id
_entity_poly.type
_entity_poly.pdbx_seq_one_letter_code
_entity_poly.pdbx_strand_id
1 'polypeptide(L)'
;MEQIRYIVVGALLALIGGFISQRYQNHLDQIKEDENLLFQVACLLLGYYPLIKRKHNHAPTANNTLKLKNEEVTFCDNLSKIAIRIRTKRYRSLAVRLTKFALDDIFRTEDNLASLTHDVQLAINTPMIKKYESEMKDLLELLKKRIKNQQTK
;
A
#
# COMPACT_ATOMS: atom_id res chain seq x y z
N MET A 1 35.06 28.37 -37.03
CA MET A 1 34.12 28.84 -35.99
C MET A 1 32.84 28.02 -35.93
N GLU A 2 32.35 27.43 -37.02
CA GLU A 2 31.07 26.67 -37.01
C GLU A 2 31.14 25.28 -36.37
N GLN A 3 32.24 24.53 -36.56
CA GLN A 3 32.42 23.21 -35.94
C GLN A 3 32.35 23.24 -34.41
N ILE A 4 32.88 24.31 -33.79
CA ILE A 4 32.83 24.49 -32.33
C ILE A 4 31.38 24.66 -31.86
N ARG A 5 30.53 25.33 -32.65
CA ARG A 5 29.10 25.50 -32.31
C ARG A 5 28.36 24.17 -32.34
N TYR A 6 28.61 23.33 -33.34
CA TYR A 6 27.99 22.00 -33.43
C TYR A 6 28.43 21.06 -32.31
N ILE A 7 29.71 21.12 -31.90
CA ILE A 7 30.22 20.35 -30.76
C ILE A 7 29.55 20.81 -29.46
N VAL A 8 29.40 22.12 -29.26
CA VAL A 8 28.72 22.68 -28.07
C VAL A 8 27.24 22.28 -28.04
N VAL A 9 26.54 22.32 -29.18
CA VAL A 9 25.13 21.90 -29.27
C VAL A 9 24.97 20.40 -28.99
N GLY A 10 25.87 19.56 -29.53
CA GLY A 10 25.88 18.12 -29.26
C GLY A 10 26.12 17.81 -27.78
N ALA A 11 27.07 18.51 -27.14
CA ALA A 11 27.33 18.37 -25.71
C ALA A 11 26.15 18.84 -24.86
N LEU A 12 25.47 19.93 -25.24
CA LEU A 12 24.29 20.44 -24.53
C LEU A 12 23.12 19.45 -24.60
N LEU A 13 22.87 18.87 -25.78
CA LEU A 13 21.86 17.84 -25.98
C LEU A 13 22.14 16.58 -25.15
N ALA A 14 23.41 16.14 -25.09
CA ALA A 14 23.81 15.00 -24.29
C ALA A 14 23.61 15.25 -22.79
N LEU A 15 23.93 16.45 -22.29
CA LEU A 15 23.72 16.82 -20.88
C LEU A 15 22.24 16.88 -20.52
N ILE A 16 21.40 17.49 -21.38
CA ILE A 16 19.95 17.56 -21.15
C ILE A 16 19.33 16.16 -21.20
N GLY A 17 19.70 15.35 -22.19
CA GLY A 17 19.24 13.97 -22.31
C GLY A 17 19.64 13.11 -21.10
N GLY A 18 20.88 13.25 -20.63
CA GLY A 18 21.38 12.57 -19.43
C GLY A 18 20.62 13.00 -18.17
N PHE A 19 20.35 14.29 -17.99
CA PHE A 19 19.61 14.80 -16.84
C PHE A 19 18.15 14.30 -16.80
N ILE A 20 17.47 14.30 -17.94
CA ILE A 20 16.09 13.80 -18.05
C ILE A 20 16.05 12.30 -17.79
N SER A 21 16.97 11.55 -18.40
CA SER A 21 17.08 10.09 -18.21
C SER A 21 17.31 9.75 -16.74
N GLN A 22 18.24 10.45 -16.07
CA GLN A 22 18.53 10.25 -14.65
C GLN A 22 17.31 10.54 -13.77
N ARG A 23 16.59 11.63 -14.04
CA ARG A 23 15.36 11.98 -13.31
C ARG A 23 14.29 10.90 -13.46
N TYR A 24 14.16 10.36 -14.67
CA TYR A 24 13.19 9.32 -14.96
C TYR A 24 13.55 8.00 -14.28
N GLN A 25 14.82 7.59 -14.32
CA GLN A 25 15.31 6.41 -13.62
C GLN A 25 15.10 6.53 -12.11
N ASN A 26 15.50 7.65 -11.50
CA ASN A 26 15.28 7.90 -10.08
C ASN A 26 13.79 7.82 -9.70
N HIS A 27 12.89 8.28 -10.57
CA HIS A 27 11.45 8.20 -10.34
C HIS A 27 10.93 6.75 -10.42
N LEU A 28 11.41 5.96 -11.39
CA LEU A 28 11.05 4.53 -11.49
C LEU A 28 11.58 3.73 -10.29
N ASP A 29 12.81 4.00 -9.87
CA ASP A 29 13.41 3.36 -8.70
C ASP A 29 12.63 3.69 -7.42
N GLN A 30 12.18 4.95 -7.26
CA GLN A 30 11.32 5.35 -6.15
C GLN A 30 9.97 4.63 -6.15
N ILE A 31 9.34 4.44 -7.31
CA ILE A 31 8.08 3.68 -7.41
C ILE A 31 8.29 2.24 -6.94
N LYS A 32 9.37 1.61 -7.40
CA LYS A 32 9.70 0.23 -7.03
C LYS A 32 10.03 0.09 -5.54
N GLU A 33 10.74 1.06 -4.98
CA GLU A 33 11.02 1.11 -3.54
C GLU A 33 9.72 1.23 -2.73
N ASP A 34 8.83 2.14 -3.13
CA ASP A 34 7.54 2.32 -2.46
C ASP A 34 6.64 1.08 -2.57
N GLU A 35 6.64 0.36 -3.70
CA GLU A 35 5.92 -0.92 -3.83
C GLU A 35 6.44 -1.99 -2.86
N ASN A 36 7.77 -2.06 -2.68
CA ASN A 36 8.38 -2.96 -1.70
C ASN A 36 8.02 -2.56 -0.26
N LEU A 37 7.98 -1.26 0.04
CA LEU A 37 7.53 -0.75 1.33
C LEU A 37 6.05 -1.11 1.58
N LEU A 38 5.19 -0.97 0.58
CA LEU A 38 3.79 -1.39 0.69
C LEU A 38 3.64 -2.89 0.92
N PHE A 39 4.47 -3.70 0.27
CA PHE A 39 4.50 -5.14 0.54
C PHE A 39 4.89 -5.44 1.99
N GLN A 40 5.90 -4.76 2.54
CA GLN A 40 6.27 -4.88 3.96
C GLN A 40 5.13 -4.45 4.88
N VAL A 41 4.41 -3.38 4.54
CA VAL A 41 3.21 -2.95 5.27
C VAL A 41 2.15 -4.05 5.26
N ALA A 42 1.89 -4.68 4.11
CA ALA A 42 0.92 -5.77 4.02
C ALA A 42 1.29 -6.93 4.95
N CYS A 43 2.57 -7.35 4.96
CA CYS A 43 3.06 -8.38 5.86
C CYS A 43 2.90 -7.99 7.34
N LEU A 44 3.21 -6.74 7.70
CA LEU A 44 3.04 -6.24 9.06
C LEU A 44 1.57 -6.23 9.48
N LEU A 45 0.67 -5.74 8.64
CA LEU A 45 -0.77 -5.68 8.93
C LEU A 45 -1.36 -7.09 9.13
N LEU A 46 -0.96 -8.05 8.29
CA LEU A 46 -1.35 -9.45 8.45
C LEU A 46 -0.81 -10.05 9.75
N GLY A 47 0.42 -9.72 10.13
CA GLY A 47 1.01 -10.11 11.41
C GLY A 47 0.31 -9.50 12.64
N TYR A 48 -0.36 -8.37 12.47
CA TYR A 48 -1.07 -7.65 13.54
C TYR A 48 -2.49 -8.17 13.80
N TYR A 49 -3.13 -8.80 12.81
CA TYR A 49 -4.45 -9.41 12.94
C TYR A 49 -4.62 -10.34 14.17
N PRO A 50 -3.72 -11.30 14.45
CA PRO A 50 -3.84 -12.14 15.65
C PRO A 50 -3.70 -11.37 16.98
N LEU A 51 -3.04 -10.21 16.99
CA LEU A 51 -2.85 -9.38 18.18
C LEU A 51 -4.15 -8.67 18.57
N ILE A 52 -4.86 -8.07 17.60
CA ILE A 52 -6.20 -7.51 17.82
C ILE A 52 -7.16 -8.59 18.33
N LYS A 53 -7.15 -9.78 17.73
CA LYS A 53 -8.04 -10.87 18.13
C LYS A 53 -7.75 -11.38 19.55
N ARG A 54 -6.48 -11.44 19.97
CA ARG A 54 -6.10 -11.79 21.36
C ARG A 54 -6.54 -10.72 22.36
N LYS A 55 -6.45 -9.44 22.00
CA LYS A 55 -6.88 -8.31 22.83
C LYS A 55 -8.38 -8.36 23.16
N HIS A 56 -9.21 -8.83 22.22
CA HIS A 56 -10.65 -8.96 22.41
C HIS A 56 -11.09 -10.24 23.16
N ASN A 57 -10.35 -11.34 23.06
CA ASN A 57 -10.83 -12.66 23.51
C ASN A 57 -10.28 -13.16 24.86
N HIS A 58 -9.23 -12.55 25.42
CA HIS A 58 -8.60 -13.06 26.65
C HIS A 58 -8.59 -12.06 27.80
N ALA A 59 -8.97 -12.54 28.99
CA ALA A 59 -8.76 -11.82 30.24
C ALA A 59 -7.24 -11.65 30.48
N PRO A 60 -6.74 -10.40 30.54
CA PRO A 60 -5.31 -10.15 30.57
C PRO A 60 -4.65 -10.61 31.87
N THR A 61 -3.66 -11.51 31.77
CA THR A 61 -2.68 -11.75 32.84
C THR A 61 -1.59 -10.68 32.78
N ALA A 62 -1.10 -10.17 33.91
CA ALA A 62 -0.16 -9.03 33.97
C ALA A 62 1.14 -9.21 33.15
N ASN A 63 1.63 -10.45 32.99
CA ASN A 63 2.82 -10.73 32.17
C ASN A 63 2.50 -10.76 30.67
N ASN A 64 1.27 -11.10 30.30
CA ASN A 64 0.82 -11.14 28.90
C ASN A 64 0.44 -9.74 28.40
N THR A 65 -0.05 -8.85 29.26
CA THR A 65 -0.33 -7.46 28.89
C THR A 65 0.93 -6.68 28.56
N LEU A 66 2.00 -6.86 29.32
CA LEU A 66 3.26 -6.15 29.08
C LEU A 66 3.89 -6.57 27.75
N LYS A 67 3.89 -7.88 27.46
CA LYS A 67 4.37 -8.43 26.18
C LYS A 67 3.53 -7.93 25.01
N LEU A 68 2.20 -7.99 25.12
CA LEU A 68 1.30 -7.54 24.06
C LEU A 68 1.45 -6.04 23.78
N LYS A 69 1.64 -5.23 24.83
CA LYS A 69 1.86 -3.79 24.69
C LYS A 69 3.20 -3.47 24.01
N ASN A 70 4.26 -4.23 24.31
CA ASN A 70 5.55 -4.07 23.64
C ASN A 70 5.48 -4.48 22.16
N GLU A 71 4.77 -5.57 21.83
CA GLU A 71 4.53 -5.99 20.44
C GLU A 71 3.70 -4.94 19.68
N GLU A 72 2.69 -4.35 20.32
CA GLU A 72 1.86 -3.29 19.73
C GLU A 72 2.67 -2.00 19.48
N VAL A 73 3.52 -1.59 20.43
CA VAL A 73 4.41 -0.42 20.26
C VAL A 73 5.41 -0.63 19.13
N THR A 74 6.06 -1.81 19.07
CA THR A 74 7.03 -2.12 18.01
C THR A 74 6.36 -2.19 16.64
N PHE A 75 5.14 -2.75 16.56
CA PHE A 75 4.33 -2.73 15.35
C PHE A 75 4.02 -1.30 14.90
N CYS A 76 3.49 -0.45 15.80
CA CYS A 76 3.15 0.93 15.49
C CYS A 76 4.38 1.74 15.05
N ASP A 77 5.52 1.57 15.72
CA ASP A 77 6.77 2.26 15.36
C ASP A 77 7.28 1.83 13.97
N ASN A 78 7.28 0.52 13.69
CA ASN A 78 7.65 0.00 12.37
C ASN A 78 6.70 0.48 11.27
N LEU A 79 5.40 0.48 11.52
CA LEU A 79 4.40 0.95 10.56
C LEU A 79 4.57 2.44 10.26
N SER A 80 4.81 3.26 11.29
CA SER A 80 5.06 4.70 11.17
C SER A 80 6.32 4.99 10.36
N LYS A 81 7.41 4.27 10.65
CA LYS A 81 8.69 4.39 9.93
C LYS A 81 8.54 4.08 8.44
N ILE A 82 7.78 3.03 8.10
CA ILE A 82 7.55 2.66 6.71
C ILE A 82 6.64 3.70 6.03
N ALA A 83 5.56 4.13 6.69
CA ALA A 83 4.64 5.11 6.13
C ALA A 83 5.33 6.44 5.77
N ILE A 84 6.27 6.91 6.61
CA ILE A 84 7.04 8.14 6.34
C ILE A 84 8.01 7.99 5.16
N ARG A 85 8.47 6.76 4.87
CA ARG A 85 9.40 6.50 3.76
C ARG A 85 8.72 6.50 2.40
N ILE A 86 7.40 6.32 2.34
CA ILE A 86 6.63 6.37 1.10
C ILE A 86 6.65 7.79 0.53
N ARG A 87 7.25 7.97 -0.65
CA ARG A 87 7.47 9.30 -1.26
C ARG A 87 6.60 9.58 -2.48
N THR A 88 6.16 8.54 -3.16
CA THR A 88 5.38 8.65 -4.39
C THR A 88 4.01 9.25 -4.09
N LYS A 89 3.64 10.28 -4.86
CA LYS A 89 2.35 10.99 -4.69
C LYS A 89 1.15 10.04 -4.75
N ARG A 90 1.22 8.98 -5.57
CA ARG A 90 0.19 7.94 -5.72
C ARG A 90 -0.20 7.28 -4.39
N TYR A 91 0.77 7.07 -3.50
CA TYR A 91 0.58 6.32 -2.25
C TYR A 91 0.46 7.23 -1.02
N ARG A 92 0.48 8.55 -1.21
CA ARG A 92 0.52 9.53 -0.11
C ARG A 92 -0.71 9.47 0.79
N SER A 93 -1.91 9.30 0.22
CA SER A 93 -3.15 9.17 1.01
C SER A 93 -3.14 7.91 1.88
N LEU A 94 -2.62 6.81 1.33
CA LEU A 94 -2.48 5.55 2.03
C LEU A 94 -1.43 5.65 3.14
N ALA A 95 -0.26 6.24 2.88
CA ALA A 95 0.76 6.53 3.89
C ALA A 95 0.21 7.36 5.08
N VAL A 96 -0.61 8.37 4.81
CA VAL A 96 -1.27 9.16 5.87
C VAL A 96 -2.20 8.28 6.70
N ARG A 97 -2.99 7.40 6.07
CA ARG A 97 -3.87 6.46 6.80
C ARG A 97 -3.09 5.43 7.61
N LEU A 98 -1.99 4.89 7.09
CA LEU A 98 -1.10 3.99 7.82
C LEU A 98 -0.54 4.67 9.07
N THR A 99 -0.11 5.93 8.93
CA THR A 99 0.41 6.73 10.05
C THR A 99 -0.68 7.00 11.08
N LYS A 100 -1.90 7.34 10.63
CA LYS A 100 -3.04 7.56 11.52
C LYS A 100 -3.42 6.30 12.29
N PHE A 101 -3.43 5.14 11.63
CA PHE A 101 -3.66 3.86 12.28
C PHE A 101 -2.58 3.52 13.31
N ALA A 102 -1.32 3.88 13.03
CA ALA A 102 -0.21 3.63 13.95
C ALA A 102 -0.24 4.52 15.20
N LEU A 103 -0.67 5.78 15.05
CA LEU A 103 -0.62 6.80 16.11
C LEU A 103 -1.89 6.83 16.98
N ASP A 104 -3.06 6.62 16.39
CA ASP A 104 -4.33 6.80 17.11
C ASP A 104 -4.97 5.47 17.51
N ASP A 105 -5.11 5.27 18.81
CA ASP A 105 -5.73 4.08 19.42
C ASP A 105 -7.15 3.80 18.91
N ILE A 106 -7.91 4.87 18.67
CA ILE A 106 -9.31 4.81 18.22
C ILE A 106 -9.41 4.16 16.84
N PHE A 107 -8.39 4.32 16.00
CA PHE A 107 -8.37 3.77 14.65
C PHE A 107 -7.88 2.32 14.60
N ARG A 108 -7.35 1.77 15.70
CA ARG A 108 -6.83 0.39 15.79
C ARG A 108 -7.93 -0.64 16.03
N THR A 109 -8.92 -0.65 15.14
CA THR A 109 -10.03 -1.61 15.13
C THR A 109 -9.83 -2.68 14.06
N GLU A 110 -10.52 -3.81 14.20
CA GLU A 110 -10.48 -4.90 13.21
C GLU A 110 -11.01 -4.44 11.84
N ASP A 111 -12.10 -3.66 11.80
CA ASP A 111 -12.66 -3.12 10.57
C ASP A 111 -11.68 -2.19 9.84
N ASN A 112 -11.03 -1.30 10.58
CA ASN A 112 -10.03 -0.40 10.02
C ASN A 112 -8.80 -1.17 9.54
N LEU A 113 -8.36 -2.19 10.28
CA LEU A 113 -7.27 -3.07 9.85
C LEU A 113 -7.61 -3.80 8.54
N ALA A 114 -8.83 -4.34 8.43
CA ALA A 114 -9.30 -5.02 7.23
C ALA A 114 -9.36 -4.07 6.03
N SER A 115 -9.95 -2.89 6.21
CA SER A 115 -9.98 -1.84 5.18
C SER A 115 -8.59 -1.41 4.75
N LEU A 116 -7.69 -1.17 5.69
CA LEU A 116 -6.31 -0.74 5.41
C LEU A 116 -5.53 -1.83 4.66
N THR A 117 -5.70 -3.09 5.06
CA THR A 117 -5.08 -4.25 4.40
C THR A 117 -5.57 -4.38 2.97
N HIS A 118 -6.88 -4.23 2.74
CA HIS A 118 -7.46 -4.23 1.41
C HIS A 118 -6.91 -3.10 0.53
N ASP A 119 -6.82 -1.89 1.06
CA ASP A 119 -6.30 -0.73 0.31
C ASP A 119 -4.81 -0.88 -0.03
N VAL A 120 -4.02 -1.46 0.88
CA VAL A 120 -2.62 -1.81 0.61
C VAL A 120 -2.53 -2.88 -0.48
N GLN A 121 -3.38 -3.91 -0.42
CA GLN A 121 -3.43 -4.95 -1.46
C GLN A 121 -3.82 -4.39 -2.82
N LEU A 122 -4.81 -3.48 -2.89
CA LEU A 122 -5.18 -2.76 -4.11
C LEU A 122 -4.02 -1.95 -4.70
N ALA A 123 -3.24 -1.31 -3.84
CA ALA A 123 -2.08 -0.53 -4.24
C ALA A 123 -0.98 -1.40 -4.86
N ILE A 124 -0.73 -2.60 -4.31
CA ILE A 124 0.29 -3.56 -4.79
C ILE A 124 -0.19 -4.30 -6.06
N ASN A 125 -1.43 -4.80 -6.05
CA ASN A 125 -1.93 -5.75 -7.05
C ASN A 125 -2.96 -5.12 -8.01
N THR A 126 -2.84 -3.83 -8.31
CA THR A 126 -3.82 -3.09 -9.14
C THR A 126 -4.24 -3.81 -10.44
N PRO A 127 -3.35 -4.47 -11.22
CA PRO A 127 -3.78 -5.21 -12.42
C PRO A 127 -4.48 -6.55 -12.11
N MET A 128 -4.04 -7.28 -11.08
CA MET A 128 -4.64 -8.55 -10.66
C MET A 128 -6.03 -8.35 -10.05
N ILE A 129 -6.19 -7.33 -9.21
CA ILE A 129 -7.46 -7.07 -8.53
C ILE A 129 -8.49 -6.48 -9.49
N LYS A 130 -8.09 -5.64 -10.46
CA LYS A 130 -9.01 -5.20 -11.52
C LYS A 130 -9.59 -6.38 -12.32
N LYS A 131 -8.76 -7.38 -12.61
CA LYS A 131 -9.21 -8.61 -13.30
C LYS A 131 -10.18 -9.41 -12.43
N TYR A 132 -9.89 -9.54 -11.14
CA TYR A 132 -10.77 -10.24 -10.20
C TYR A 132 -12.11 -9.51 -10.00
N GLU A 133 -12.10 -8.19 -9.87
CA GLU A 133 -13.32 -7.37 -9.76
C GLU A 133 -14.20 -7.43 -11.02
N SER A 134 -13.59 -7.47 -12.22
CA SER A 134 -14.35 -7.69 -13.46
C SER A 134 -15.01 -9.07 -13.50
N GLU A 135 -14.27 -10.13 -13.13
CA GLU A 135 -14.80 -11.49 -13.09
C GLU A 135 -15.92 -11.64 -12.04
N MET A 136 -15.78 -10.97 -10.89
CA MET A 136 -16.79 -11.01 -9.83
C MET A 136 -18.08 -10.25 -10.20
N LYS A 137 -17.96 -9.14 -10.93
CA LYS A 137 -19.12 -8.39 -11.47
C LYS A 137 -19.88 -9.20 -12.51
N ASP A 138 -19.17 -9.87 -13.42
CA ASP A 138 -19.77 -10.74 -14.43
C ASP A 138 -20.53 -11.90 -13.78
N LEU A 139 -19.97 -12.52 -12.74
CA LEU A 139 -20.64 -13.56 -11.97
C LEU A 139 -21.91 -13.06 -11.26
N LEU A 140 -21.85 -11.87 -10.66
CA LEU A 140 -23.00 -11.23 -10.02
C LEU A 140 -24.12 -10.91 -11.02
N GLU A 141 -23.75 -10.49 -12.22
CA GLU A 141 -24.71 -10.18 -13.29
C GLU A 141 -25.37 -11.45 -13.85
N LEU A 142 -24.60 -12.53 -14.01
CA LEU A 142 -25.11 -13.85 -14.38
C LEU A 142 -26.06 -14.42 -13.31
N LEU A 143 -25.74 -14.26 -12.03
CA LEU A 143 -26.60 -14.68 -10.93
C LEU A 143 -27.92 -13.90 -10.91
N LYS A 144 -27.86 -12.57 -11.07
CA LYS A 144 -29.08 -11.73 -11.18
C LYS A 144 -29.95 -12.14 -12.37
N LYS A 145 -29.33 -12.45 -13.52
CA LYS A 145 -30.05 -12.90 -14.73
C LYS A 145 -30.72 -14.27 -14.53
N ARG A 146 -30.05 -15.20 -13.84
CA ARG A 146 -30.65 -16.49 -13.46
C ARG A 146 -31.82 -16.35 -12.50
N ILE A 147 -31.69 -15.53 -11.47
CA ILE A 147 -32.76 -15.28 -10.49
C ILE A 147 -33.98 -14.66 -11.19
N LYS A 148 -33.76 -13.67 -12.08
CA LYS A 148 -34.85 -13.03 -12.84
C LYS A 148 -35.58 -14.01 -13.75
N ASN A 149 -34.87 -14.92 -14.40
CA ASN A 149 -35.48 -15.96 -15.25
C ASN A 149 -36.25 -17.03 -14.46
N GLN A 150 -35.93 -17.24 -13.18
CA GLN A 150 -36.68 -18.14 -12.29
C GLN A 150 -37.95 -17.51 -11.71
N GLN A 151 -38.08 -16.18 -11.71
CA GLN A 151 -39.27 -15.47 -11.21
C GLN A 151 -40.34 -15.22 -12.29
N THR A 152 -40.04 -15.45 -13.57
CA THR A 152 -40.95 -15.29 -14.72
C THR A 152 -41.56 -16.61 -15.23
N LYS A 153 -41.42 -17.71 -14.48
CA LYS A 153 -42.11 -18.97 -14.68
C LYS A 153 -43.09 -19.20 -13.53
#